data_AF-A0A9Q3ZFY2-F1
#
_entry.id   AF-A0A9Q3ZFY2-F1
#
_cell.length_a   1.000
_cell.length_b   1.000
_cell.length_c   1.000
_cell.angle_alpha   90.00
_cell.angle_beta   90.00
_cell.angle_gamma   90.00
#
_symmetry.space_group_name_H-M   'P 1'
#
loop_
_entity.id
_entity.type
_entity.pdbx_description
1 polymer ?
#
loop_
_entity_poly.entity_id
_entity_poly.type
_entity_poly.pdbx_seq_one_letter_code
_entity_poly.pdbx_strand_id
1 'polypeptide(L)'
;MTLDPIISIAGALALAVILASAALHKLQAPAWFERQLDAYQLLPTSLTTVTARALPVLEGALALGLLFQPSRVTSAVLAAGLLALYALAMITNLLRGRHDLDCGCAGPNSQQPLHPLLLIRNGLLIALAIPAGLPVAERTLGLFDGFVVLAAGAATLLIYAATDALLANRPRLLALTGR
;
A
#
# COMPACT_ATOMS: atom_id res chain seq x y z
N MET A 1 -21.34 15.09 -0.67
CA MET A 1 -20.33 15.96 -1.30
C MET A 1 -19.80 15.20 -2.52
N THR A 2 -20.00 15.71 -3.73
CA THR A 2 -19.48 15.12 -4.96
C THR A 2 -18.02 15.54 -5.14
N LEU A 3 -17.12 14.58 -5.33
CA LEU A 3 -15.70 14.86 -5.57
C LEU A 3 -15.41 15.05 -7.05
N ASP A 4 -14.40 15.86 -7.35
CA ASP A 4 -13.89 16.01 -8.72
C ASP A 4 -13.35 14.66 -9.21
N PRO A 5 -13.73 14.21 -10.43
CA PRO A 5 -13.21 12.98 -11.03
C PRO A 5 -11.69 12.90 -11.04
N ILE A 6 -10.99 14.03 -11.20
CA ILE A 6 -9.51 14.05 -11.26
C ILE A 6 -8.93 13.51 -9.96
N ILE A 7 -9.41 13.98 -8.80
CA ILE A 7 -8.87 13.60 -7.49
C ILE A 7 -9.14 12.11 -7.24
N SER A 8 -10.35 11.66 -7.55
CA SER A 8 -10.75 10.26 -7.39
C SER A 8 -9.91 9.32 -8.27
N ILE A 9 -9.76 9.65 -9.56
CA ILE A 9 -9.02 8.83 -10.52
C ILE A 9 -7.52 8.84 -10.22
N ALA A 10 -6.94 10.00 -9.89
CA ALA A 10 -5.52 10.10 -9.55
C ALA A 10 -5.19 9.29 -8.29
N GLY A 11 -6.03 9.38 -7.25
CA GLY A 11 -5.88 8.57 -6.03
C GLY A 11 -6.03 7.08 -6.29
N ALA A 12 -7.03 6.68 -7.08
CA ALA A 12 -7.24 5.29 -7.48
C ALA A 12 -6.06 4.74 -8.28
N LEU A 13 -5.51 5.51 -9.21
CA LEU A 13 -4.35 5.13 -10.03
C LEU A 13 -3.11 4.96 -9.15
N ALA A 14 -2.83 5.91 -8.25
CA ALA A 14 -1.69 5.79 -7.34
C ALA A 14 -1.81 4.56 -6.43
N LEU A 15 -2.99 4.33 -5.82
CA LEU A 15 -3.22 3.14 -4.99
C LEU A 15 -3.13 1.84 -5.78
N ALA A 16 -3.67 1.81 -7.01
CA ALA A 16 -3.59 0.65 -7.88
C ALA A 16 -2.14 0.28 -8.18
N VAL A 17 -1.30 1.25 -8.54
CA VAL A 17 0.13 1.00 -8.80
C VAL A 17 0.85 0.51 -7.54
N ILE A 18 0.57 1.10 -6.37
CA ILE A 18 1.19 0.68 -5.10
C ILE A 18 0.80 -0.76 -4.75
N LEU A 19 -0.50 -1.10 -4.78
CA LEU A 19 -0.97 -2.46 -4.51
C LEU A 19 -0.46 -3.46 -5.54
N ALA A 20 -0.44 -3.11 -6.83
CA ALA A 20 0.12 -3.96 -7.87
C ALA A 20 1.62 -4.21 -7.67
N SER A 21 2.38 -3.19 -7.25
CA SER A 21 3.80 -3.34 -6.94
C SER A 21 4.03 -4.27 -5.74
N ALA A 22 3.23 -4.15 -4.69
CA ALA A 22 3.30 -5.00 -3.50
C ALA A 22 2.95 -6.45 -3.85
N ALA A 23 1.87 -6.65 -4.62
CA ALA A 23 1.47 -7.97 -5.12
C ALA A 23 2.58 -8.61 -5.94
N LEU A 24 3.18 -7.86 -6.87
CA LEU A 24 4.25 -8.36 -7.74
C LEU A 24 5.47 -8.78 -6.93
N HIS A 25 5.92 -7.99 -5.96
CA HIS A 25 7.06 -8.35 -5.11
C HIS A 25 6.81 -9.63 -4.31
N LYS A 26 5.58 -9.82 -3.80
CA LYS A 26 5.22 -11.02 -3.05
C LYS A 26 5.06 -12.26 -3.93
N LEU A 27 4.57 -12.10 -5.16
CA LEU A 27 4.48 -13.17 -6.15
C LEU A 27 5.85 -13.60 -6.69
N GLN A 28 6.81 -12.67 -6.78
CA GLN A 28 8.19 -12.97 -7.19
C GLN A 28 8.97 -13.72 -6.11
N ALA A 29 8.68 -13.48 -4.82
CA ALA A 29 9.37 -14.10 -3.70
C ALA A 29 8.39 -14.66 -2.64
N PRO A 30 7.57 -15.67 -3.00
CA PRO A 30 6.49 -16.16 -2.14
C PRO A 30 7.02 -16.79 -0.85
N ALA A 31 8.12 -17.56 -0.92
CA ALA A 31 8.74 -18.16 0.26
C ALA A 31 9.32 -17.11 1.23
N TRP A 32 9.78 -15.97 0.72
CA TRP A 32 10.20 -14.86 1.58
C TRP A 32 9.00 -14.23 2.28
N PHE A 33 7.92 -13.94 1.54
CA PHE A 33 6.73 -13.33 2.12
C PHE A 33 6.05 -14.26 3.15
N GLU A 34 6.01 -15.56 2.88
CA GLU A 34 5.50 -16.56 3.83
C GLU A 34 6.29 -16.56 5.15
N ARG A 35 7.62 -16.49 5.10
CA ARG A 35 8.46 -16.35 6.30
C ARG A 35 8.19 -15.05 7.05
N GLN A 36 7.99 -13.93 6.34
CA GLN A 36 7.63 -12.67 6.99
C GLN A 36 6.27 -12.79 7.68
N LEU A 37 5.28 -13.40 7.04
CA LEU A 37 3.95 -13.59 7.63
C LEU A 37 3.98 -14.53 8.84
N ASP A 38 4.80 -15.60 8.79
CA ASP A 38 5.01 -16.51 9.91
C ASP A 38 5.67 -15.81 11.10
N ALA A 39 6.67 -14.95 10.84
CA ALA A 39 7.38 -14.19 11.86
C ALA A 39 6.48 -13.23 12.66
N TYR A 40 5.36 -12.78 12.08
CA TYR A 40 4.37 -11.95 12.77
C TYR A 40 3.63 -12.70 13.89
N GLN A 41 3.60 -14.05 13.86
CA GLN A 41 2.94 -14.90 14.87
C GLN A 41 1.52 -14.43 15.18
N LEU A 42 0.76 -14.12 14.13
CA LEU A 42 -0.66 -13.73 14.20
C LEU A 42 -1.60 -14.84 13.69
N LEU A 43 -1.06 -15.79 12.93
CA LEU A 43 -1.80 -16.87 12.28
C LEU A 43 -1.18 -18.22 12.67
N PRO A 44 -1.98 -19.30 12.74
CA PRO A 44 -1.44 -20.65 12.84
C PRO A 44 -0.73 -21.04 11.53
N THR A 45 0.31 -21.87 11.63
CA THR A 45 1.19 -22.24 10.50
C THR A 45 0.44 -22.77 9.28
N SER A 46 -0.67 -23.48 9.48
CA SER A 46 -1.53 -23.99 8.40
C SER A 46 -2.24 -22.89 7.61
N LEU A 47 -2.59 -21.77 8.25
CA LEU A 47 -3.21 -20.61 7.59
C LEU A 47 -2.16 -19.67 7.00
N THR A 48 -0.93 -19.68 7.50
CA THR A 48 0.16 -18.83 7.00
C THR A 48 0.40 -19.06 5.51
N THR A 49 0.57 -20.31 5.07
CA THR A 49 0.81 -20.63 3.65
C THR A 49 -0.36 -20.21 2.75
N VAL A 50 -1.60 -20.44 3.19
CA VAL A 50 -2.80 -20.06 2.44
C VAL A 50 -2.89 -18.54 2.33
N THR A 51 -2.70 -17.84 3.44
CA THR A 51 -2.78 -16.38 3.51
C THR A 51 -1.65 -15.71 2.72
N ALA A 52 -0.44 -16.27 2.76
CA ALA A 52 0.72 -15.79 2.00
C ALA A 52 0.49 -15.84 0.48
N ARG A 53 -0.31 -16.80 -0.01
CA ARG A 53 -0.70 -16.90 -1.42
C ARG A 53 -1.95 -16.08 -1.76
N ALA A 54 -2.91 -16.00 -0.84
CA ALA A 54 -4.16 -15.28 -1.06
C ALA A 54 -3.97 -13.76 -1.04
N LEU A 55 -3.10 -13.23 -0.16
CA LEU A 55 -2.88 -11.80 -0.02
C LEU A 55 -2.39 -11.11 -1.31
N PRO A 56 -1.36 -11.60 -2.02
CA PRO A 56 -0.90 -10.97 -3.26
C PRO A 56 -1.96 -11.00 -4.36
N VAL A 57 -2.74 -12.08 -4.43
CA VAL A 57 -3.85 -12.19 -5.39
C VAL A 57 -4.94 -11.16 -5.07
N LEU A 58 -5.29 -11.01 -3.79
CA LEU A 58 -6.23 -9.98 -3.34
C LEU A 58 -5.71 -8.58 -3.65
N GLU A 59 -4.44 -8.28 -3.38
CA GLU A 59 -3.82 -7.00 -3.70
C GLU A 59 -3.88 -6.69 -5.20
N GLY A 60 -3.55 -7.67 -6.05
CA GLY A 60 -3.66 -7.53 -7.50
C GLY A 60 -5.10 -7.33 -7.99
N ALA A 61 -6.05 -8.08 -7.42
CA ALA A 61 -7.47 -7.94 -7.75
C ALA A 61 -8.01 -6.55 -7.37
N LEU A 62 -7.63 -6.03 -6.20
CA LEU A 62 -8.00 -4.69 -5.76
C LEU A 62 -7.34 -3.60 -6.62
N ALA A 63 -6.07 -3.79 -7.00
CA ALA A 63 -5.38 -2.89 -7.92
C ALA A 63 -6.11 -2.78 -9.26
N LEU A 64 -6.49 -3.91 -9.87
CA LEU A 64 -7.26 -3.92 -11.11
C LEU A 64 -8.65 -3.30 -10.89
N GLY A 65 -9.34 -3.68 -9.82
CA GLY A 65 -10.69 -3.19 -9.53
C GLY A 65 -10.78 -1.68 -9.30
N LEU A 66 -9.72 -1.04 -8.80
CA LEU A 66 -9.61 0.42 -8.66
C LEU A 66 -9.58 1.15 -10.02
N LEU A 67 -9.06 0.51 -11.08
CA LEU A 67 -8.97 1.10 -12.41
C LEU A 67 -10.31 1.09 -13.13
N PHE A 68 -11.18 0.11 -12.84
CA PHE A 68 -12.50 -0.02 -13.46
C PHE A 68 -13.56 0.76 -12.69
N GLN A 69 -14.24 1.70 -13.36
CA GLN A 69 -15.27 2.58 -12.76
C GLN A 69 -16.36 1.82 -11.96
N PRO A 70 -16.93 0.69 -12.46
CA PRO A 70 -18.01 0.00 -11.74
C PRO A 70 -17.58 -0.64 -10.42
N SER A 71 -16.33 -1.10 -10.34
CA SER A 71 -15.77 -1.74 -9.13
C SER A 71 -14.95 -0.78 -8.27
N ARG A 72 -14.66 0.44 -8.72
CA ARG A 72 -13.72 1.34 -8.03
C ARG A 72 -14.11 1.59 -6.57
N VAL A 73 -15.38 1.88 -6.30
CA VAL A 73 -15.85 2.18 -4.95
C VAL A 73 -15.66 0.99 -4.02
N THR A 74 -16.08 -0.20 -4.46
CA THR A 74 -15.92 -1.43 -3.66
C THR A 74 -14.45 -1.79 -3.48
N SER A 75 -13.64 -1.68 -4.53
CA SER A 75 -12.19 -1.91 -4.46
C SER A 75 -11.47 -0.91 -3.56
N ALA A 76 -11.86 0.37 -3.54
CA ALA A 76 -11.28 1.38 -2.66
C ALA A 76 -11.56 1.08 -1.18
N VAL A 77 -12.80 0.70 -0.85
CA VAL A 77 -13.17 0.31 0.51
C VAL A 77 -12.41 -0.94 0.95
N LEU A 78 -12.33 -1.96 0.10
CA LEU A 78 -11.59 -3.18 0.40
C LEU A 78 -10.08 -2.94 0.49
N ALA A 79 -9.51 -2.07 -0.34
CA ALA A 79 -8.11 -1.65 -0.27
C ALA A 79 -7.82 -0.92 1.06
N ALA A 80 -8.69 -0.01 1.48
CA ALA A 80 -8.58 0.66 2.77
C ALA A 80 -8.64 -0.35 3.93
N GLY A 81 -9.56 -1.33 3.87
CA GLY A 81 -9.67 -2.41 4.84
C GLY A 81 -8.41 -3.29 4.89
N LEU A 82 -7.85 -3.63 3.73
CA LEU A 82 -6.62 -4.41 3.64
C LEU A 82 -5.40 -3.65 4.21
N LEU A 83 -5.28 -2.36 3.89
CA LEU A 83 -4.23 -1.50 4.45
C LEU A 83 -4.38 -1.33 5.97
N ALA A 84 -5.61 -1.24 6.46
CA ALA A 84 -5.91 -1.19 7.90
C ALA A 84 -5.56 -2.51 8.59
N LEU A 85 -5.84 -3.66 7.95
CA LEU A 85 -5.43 -4.98 8.45
C LEU A 85 -3.90 -5.08 8.55
N TYR A 86 -3.17 -4.63 7.53
CA TYR A 86 -1.70 -4.54 7.61
C TYR A 86 -1.25 -3.62 8.72
N ALA A 87 -1.88 -2.45 8.88
CA ALA A 87 -1.55 -1.52 9.97
C ALA A 87 -1.78 -2.16 11.35
N LEU A 88 -2.88 -2.88 11.54
CA LEU A 88 -3.17 -3.59 12.79
C LEU A 88 -2.14 -4.70 13.07
N ALA A 89 -1.76 -5.47 12.05
CA ALA A 89 -0.72 -6.49 12.15
C ALA A 89 0.65 -5.89 12.54
N MET A 90 0.97 -4.70 12.02
CA MET A 90 2.18 -3.96 12.41
C MET A 90 2.09 -3.41 13.84
N ILE A 91 0.96 -2.78 14.21
CA ILE A 91 0.73 -2.22 15.56
C ILE A 91 0.88 -3.32 16.62
N THR A 92 0.25 -4.47 16.40
CA THR A 92 0.31 -5.59 17.35
C THR A 92 1.75 -6.08 17.57
N ASN A 93 2.59 -6.13 16.53
CA ASN A 93 3.99 -6.51 16.66
C ASN A 93 4.88 -5.41 17.26
N LEU A 94 4.61 -4.14 16.95
CA LEU A 94 5.26 -3.00 17.60
C LEU A 94 4.97 -2.98 19.11
N LEU A 95 3.73 -3.24 19.52
CA LEU A 95 3.36 -3.35 20.94
C LEU A 95 4.01 -4.56 21.63
N ARG A 96 4.37 -5.61 20.88
CA ARG A 96 5.16 -6.76 21.36
C ARG A 96 6.68 -6.48 21.37
N GLY A 97 7.11 -5.28 21.01
CA GLY A 97 8.53 -4.88 20.94
C GLY A 97 9.30 -5.46 19.75
N ARG A 98 8.61 -6.00 18.74
CA ARG A 98 9.23 -6.66 17.56
C ARG A 98 9.41 -5.65 16.43
N HIS A 99 10.56 -4.97 16.43
CA HIS A 99 10.87 -3.91 15.48
C HIS A 99 11.72 -4.39 14.29
N ASP A 100 12.22 -5.61 14.35
CA ASP A 100 13.10 -6.26 13.37
C ASP A 100 12.36 -6.88 12.18
N LEU A 101 11.03 -6.97 12.26
CA LEU A 101 10.17 -7.49 11.20
C LEU A 101 10.05 -6.49 10.04
N ASP A 102 9.76 -6.95 8.82
CA ASP A 102 9.43 -6.07 7.69
C ASP A 102 7.91 -5.98 7.46
N CYS A 103 7.45 -4.86 6.90
CA CYS A 103 6.05 -4.69 6.49
C CYS A 103 5.64 -5.53 5.27
N GLY A 104 6.59 -6.09 4.52
CA GLY A 104 6.32 -6.93 3.34
C GLY A 104 5.92 -6.19 2.06
N CYS A 105 5.61 -4.89 2.10
CA CYS A 105 5.16 -4.12 0.93
C CYS A 105 6.29 -3.76 -0.06
N ALA A 106 7.50 -3.48 0.44
CA ALA A 106 8.63 -3.04 -0.38
C ALA A 106 9.41 -4.19 -1.06
N GLY A 107 9.06 -5.44 -0.76
CA GLY A 107 9.69 -6.64 -1.33
C GLY A 107 11.01 -7.04 -0.66
N PRO A 108 11.62 -8.16 -1.10
CA PRO A 108 12.75 -8.81 -0.42
C PRO A 108 14.06 -8.00 -0.48
N ASN A 109 14.20 -7.10 -1.46
CA ASN A 109 15.43 -6.31 -1.66
C ASN A 109 15.44 -5.01 -0.84
N SER A 110 14.34 -4.69 -0.15
CA SER A 110 14.19 -3.48 0.66
C SER A 110 13.81 -3.90 2.08
N GLN A 111 14.82 -4.15 2.92
CA GLN A 111 14.61 -4.39 4.34
C GLN A 111 14.19 -3.07 5.01
N GLN A 112 13.00 -3.08 5.58
CA GLN A 112 12.36 -1.95 6.23
C GLN A 112 11.84 -2.42 7.59
N PRO A 113 12.69 -2.35 8.64
CA PRO A 113 12.29 -2.74 9.97
C PRO A 113 11.05 -1.95 10.42
N LEU A 114 10.15 -2.63 11.14
CA LEU A 114 8.92 -2.04 11.64
C LEU A 114 9.22 -0.79 12.48
N HIS A 115 8.66 0.33 12.05
CA HIS A 115 8.75 1.61 12.75
C HIS A 115 7.39 2.32 12.74
N PRO A 116 7.05 3.11 13.78
CA PRO A 116 5.81 3.89 13.80
C PRO A 116 5.58 4.78 12.57
N LEU A 117 6.64 5.19 11.86
CA LEU A 117 6.52 5.95 10.60
C LEU A 117 5.82 5.14 9.48
N LEU A 118 5.94 3.81 9.48
CA LEU A 118 5.22 2.95 8.52
C LEU A 118 3.71 2.97 8.79
N LEU A 119 3.29 3.18 10.04
CA LEU A 119 1.88 3.37 10.38
C LEU A 119 1.34 4.67 9.79
N ILE A 120 2.14 5.75 9.85
CA ILE A 120 1.79 7.03 9.20
C ILE A 120 1.67 6.83 7.69
N ARG A 121 2.64 6.15 7.06
CA ARG A 121 2.57 5.81 5.62
C ARG A 121 1.28 5.08 5.28
N ASN A 122 0.95 4.00 5.99
CA ASN A 122 -0.28 3.25 5.75
C ASN A 122 -1.54 4.09 6.04
N GLY A 123 -1.54 4.93 7.06
CA GLY A 123 -2.62 5.87 7.34
C GLY A 123 -2.86 6.86 6.20
N LEU A 124 -1.79 7.39 5.59
CA LEU A 124 -1.89 8.24 4.42
C LEU A 124 -2.43 7.50 3.18
N LEU A 125 -2.03 6.24 2.98
CA LEU A 125 -2.59 5.41 1.91
C LEU A 125 -4.09 5.12 2.12
N ILE A 126 -4.51 4.88 3.37
CA ILE A 126 -5.92 4.73 3.72
C ILE A 126 -6.67 6.05 3.44
N ALA A 127 -6.10 7.19 3.82
CA ALA A 127 -6.69 8.49 3.52
C ALA A 127 -6.81 8.75 2.01
N LEU A 128 -5.84 8.28 1.21
CA LEU A 128 -5.88 8.34 -0.25
C LEU A 128 -6.97 7.44 -0.86
N ALA A 129 -7.41 6.39 -0.15
CA ALA A 129 -8.49 5.52 -0.60
C ALA A 129 -9.88 6.19 -0.46
N ILE A 130 -10.01 7.16 0.45
CA ILE A 130 -11.27 7.88 0.68
C ILE A 130 -11.78 8.57 -0.60
N PRO A 131 -11.01 9.44 -1.29
CA PRO A 131 -11.50 10.08 -2.51
C PRO A 131 -11.73 9.10 -3.67
N ALA A 132 -11.00 7.98 -3.71
CA ALA A 132 -11.23 6.91 -4.69
C ALA A 132 -12.56 6.17 -4.46
N GLY A 133 -13.03 6.11 -3.21
CA GLY A 133 -14.26 5.41 -2.80
C GLY A 133 -15.53 6.27 -2.81
N LEU A 134 -15.44 7.56 -3.14
CA LEU A 134 -16.57 8.48 -3.10
C LEU A 134 -17.23 8.64 -4.47
N PRO A 135 -18.56 8.88 -4.51
CA PRO A 135 -19.27 9.11 -5.76
C PRO A 135 -18.74 10.36 -6.46
N VAL A 136 -18.46 10.20 -7.74
CA VAL A 136 -17.81 11.20 -8.58
C VAL A 136 -18.86 12.06 -9.27
N ALA A 137 -18.60 13.37 -9.40
CA ALA A 137 -19.47 14.25 -10.18
C ALA A 137 -19.50 13.84 -11.67
N GLU A 138 -20.67 13.87 -12.30
CA GLU A 138 -20.78 13.67 -13.74
C GLU A 138 -20.18 14.89 -14.47
N ARG A 139 -18.91 14.75 -14.88
CA ARG A 139 -18.16 15.75 -15.64
C ARG A 139 -17.49 15.08 -16.83
N THR A 140 -17.64 15.66 -18.01
CA THR A 140 -16.92 15.22 -19.21
C THR A 140 -15.43 15.51 -19.04
N LEU A 141 -14.62 14.45 -19.05
CA LEU A 141 -13.16 14.55 -18.97
C LEU A 141 -12.59 14.98 -20.33
N GLY A 142 -11.91 16.12 -20.36
CA GLY A 142 -11.11 16.55 -21.51
C GLY A 142 -9.70 15.95 -21.49
N LEU A 143 -8.96 16.14 -22.59
CA LEU A 143 -7.54 15.73 -22.69
C LEU A 143 -6.67 16.35 -21.59
N PHE A 144 -6.92 17.63 -21.27
CA PHE A 144 -6.21 18.32 -20.21
C PHE A 144 -6.45 17.69 -18.83
N ASP A 145 -7.67 17.25 -18.54
CA ASP A 145 -7.98 16.56 -17.29
C ASP A 145 -7.22 15.24 -17.19
N GLY A 146 -7.09 14.50 -18.31
CA GLY A 146 -6.29 13.28 -18.38
C GLY A 146 -4.80 13.53 -18.08
N PHE A 147 -4.22 14.61 -18.62
CA PHE A 147 -2.86 15.02 -18.30
C PHE A 147 -2.70 15.31 -16.79
N VAL A 148 -3.64 16.06 -16.21
CA VAL A 148 -3.61 16.41 -14.78
C VAL A 148 -3.71 15.14 -13.90
N VAL A 149 -4.57 14.19 -14.25
CA VAL A 149 -4.68 12.89 -13.56
C VAL A 149 -3.35 12.15 -13.57
N LEU A 150 -2.71 12.03 -14.75
CA LEU A 150 -1.43 11.34 -14.88
C LEU A 150 -0.32 12.06 -14.10
N ALA A 151 -0.24 13.38 -14.19
CA ALA A 151 0.74 14.18 -13.48
C ALA A 151 0.57 14.07 -11.95
N ALA A 152 -0.68 14.18 -11.45
CA ALA A 152 -0.99 14.05 -10.04
C ALA A 152 -0.70 12.63 -9.52
N GLY A 153 -1.07 11.60 -10.29
CA GLY A 153 -0.76 10.20 -9.97
C GLY A 153 0.75 9.94 -9.93
N ALA A 154 1.49 10.41 -10.93
CA ALA A 154 2.95 10.29 -10.98
C ALA A 154 3.63 11.02 -9.82
N ALA A 155 3.22 12.26 -9.51
CA ALA A 155 3.75 13.00 -8.37
C ALA A 155 3.51 12.25 -7.05
N THR A 156 2.30 11.70 -6.85
CA THR A 156 1.96 10.90 -5.66
C THR A 156 2.85 9.66 -5.56
N LEU A 157 3.06 8.95 -6.67
CA LEU A 157 3.93 7.77 -6.74
C LEU A 157 5.40 8.10 -6.48
N LEU A 158 5.90 9.22 -7.00
CA LEU A 158 7.26 9.67 -6.76
C LEU A 158 7.47 10.05 -5.29
N ILE A 159 6.49 10.74 -4.67
CA ILE A 159 6.52 11.06 -3.23
C ILE A 159 6.51 9.76 -2.41
N TYR A 160 5.66 8.80 -2.77
CA TYR A 160 5.62 7.50 -2.11
C TYR A 160 6.96 6.76 -2.24
N ALA A 161 7.51 6.65 -3.44
CA ALA A 161 8.79 5.98 -3.68
C ALA A 161 9.95 6.67 -2.96
N ALA A 162 9.99 8.00 -2.95
CA ALA A 162 11.00 8.76 -2.21
C ALA A 162 10.88 8.54 -0.70
N THR A 163 9.65 8.52 -0.16
CA THR A 163 9.39 8.22 1.25
C THR A 163 9.83 6.80 1.59
N ASP A 164 9.52 5.83 0.74
CA ASP A 164 9.88 4.43 0.94
C ASP A 164 11.41 4.22 0.90
N ALA A 165 12.09 4.86 -0.06
CA ALA A 165 13.55 4.86 -0.16
C ALA A 165 14.22 5.53 1.04
N LEU A 166 13.63 6.63 1.56
CA LEU A 166 14.13 7.32 2.74
C LEU A 166 13.98 6.44 4.00
N LEU A 167 12.84 5.75 4.14
CA LEU A 167 12.57 4.85 5.25
C LEU A 167 13.49 3.62 5.23
N ALA A 168 13.71 3.03 4.06
CA ALA A 168 14.64 1.90 3.90
C ALA A 168 16.09 2.30 4.24
N ASN A 169 16.51 3.53 3.93
CA ASN A 169 17.87 4.00 4.20
C ASN A 169 18.02 4.67 5.57
N ARG A 170 16.96 4.81 6.36
CA ARG A 170 16.99 5.53 7.64
C ARG A 170 18.08 5.05 8.62
N PRO A 171 18.33 3.75 8.83
CA PRO A 171 19.41 3.31 9.73
C PRO A 171 20.79 3.82 9.29
N ARG A 172 21.06 3.82 7.98
CA ARG A 172 22.32 4.33 7.42
C ARG A 172 22.43 5.85 7.56
N LEU A 173 21.31 6.57 7.36
CA LEU A 173 21.29 8.02 7.53
C LEU A 173 21.53 8.44 8.98
N LEU A 174 20.99 7.71 9.95
CA LEU A 174 21.24 7.99 11.37
C LEU A 174 22.71 7.80 11.75
N ALA A 175 23.33 6.73 11.25
CA ALA A 175 24.76 6.48 11.44
C ALA A 175 25.65 7.61 10.89
N LEU A 176 25.28 8.24 9.77
CA LEU A 176 26.00 9.40 9.23
C LEU A 176 25.83 10.66 10.08
N THR A 177 24.71 10.79 10.80
CA THR A 177 24.44 11.92 11.71
C THR A 177 24.98 11.72 13.12
N GLY A 178 25.69 10.61 13.38
CA GLY A 178 26.25 10.30 14.70
C GLY A 178 25.19 9.97 15.76
N ARG A 179 24.01 9.49 15.34
CA ARG A 179 22.91 9.05 16.20
C ARG A 179 22.64 7.57 16.07
#